data_AF-A0A4Y3TV66-F1
#
_entry.id   AF-A0A4Y3TV66-F1
#
_cell.length_a   1.000
_cell.length_b   1.000
_cell.length_c   1.000
_cell.angle_alpha   90.00
_cell.angle_beta   90.00
_cell.angle_gamma   90.00
#
_symmetry.space_group_name_H-M   'P 1'
#
loop_
_entity.id
_entity.type
_entity.pdbx_description
1 polymer ?
#
loop_
_entity_poly.entity_id
_entity_poly.type
_entity_poly.pdbx_seq_one_letter_code
_entity_poly.pdbx_strand_id
1 'polypeptide(L)'
;MAEVFLAHQVDFQGWRHAVRWHVAHETPPEMLQWRVAAFGETIPAQDDYTTALPASGPRVTLSRALLGTLEAAIQARDESRFALGYRVLYRLARNELSISDRDDPDLMALHGLADSVRRETQAFRQRFSAFTEDHASACLHDRPTHYILEANAAFCQARNPRVWEICTPYRRALWNGQRLFFGPGEDDAAHVSAATWQPAGQGCWQGYPQTLLLPGLSDIQQADNLAALGALAMDCRACPSWENATRAVFGSGQGLFRLMLVGEQPGDQEDLAGIPFVGPAGQVLDRALAEVGFVREQIYITNAVKHFGFTWRNGRRLHKKPDEIAITACHVWLEAERRVLNPALVVMLGATAARSVLKRPVTISRERSKIIPLDDTTDGLVTVHPSYLLRLPDDSTRQREYENFVADLKLARDYLHDKRLL
;
A
#
# COMPACT_ATOMS: atom_id res chain seq x y z
N MET A 1 29.91 21.45 21.89
CA MET A 1 28.85 21.03 20.96
C MET A 1 27.67 20.60 21.80
N ALA A 2 26.46 21.05 21.47
CA ALA A 2 25.23 20.54 22.09
C ALA A 2 24.92 19.15 21.50
N GLU A 3 24.62 18.19 22.36
CA GLU A 3 24.30 16.82 21.97
C GLU A 3 22.78 16.66 21.85
N VAL A 4 22.31 16.23 20.68
CA VAL A 4 20.90 15.93 20.41
C VAL A 4 20.74 14.42 20.38
N PHE A 5 20.03 13.89 21.37
CA PHE A 5 19.65 12.49 21.46
C PHE A 5 18.36 12.21 20.69
N LEU A 6 18.33 11.05 20.04
CA LEU A 6 17.18 10.50 19.32
C LEU A 6 16.86 9.13 19.89
N ALA A 7 15.56 8.84 20.05
CA ALA A 7 15.12 7.64 20.78
C ALA A 7 15.43 6.33 20.05
N HIS A 8 15.49 6.36 18.71
CA HIS A 8 15.81 5.22 17.87
C HIS A 8 16.29 5.66 16.48
N GLN A 9 16.75 4.69 15.67
CA GLN A 9 17.43 4.93 14.39
C GLN A 9 16.63 5.74 13.36
N VAL A 10 15.29 5.75 13.46
CA VAL A 10 14.38 6.48 12.58
C VAL A 10 13.47 7.47 13.31
N ASP A 11 13.93 8.05 14.43
CA ASP A 11 13.14 8.98 15.25
C ASP A 11 12.98 10.34 14.54
N PHE A 12 12.10 10.34 13.54
CA PHE A 12 11.83 11.51 12.71
C PHE A 12 11.11 12.60 13.50
N GLN A 13 10.23 12.24 14.44
CA GLN A 13 9.52 13.22 15.26
C GLN A 13 10.47 13.96 16.20
N GLY A 14 11.32 13.23 16.94
CA GLY A 14 12.35 13.81 17.80
C GLY A 14 13.31 14.69 17.00
N TRP A 15 13.81 14.17 15.87
CA TRP A 15 14.65 14.95 14.96
C TRP A 15 13.96 16.22 14.47
N ARG A 16 12.69 16.15 14.04
CA ARG A 16 11.93 17.31 13.56
C ARG A 16 11.73 18.36 14.64
N HIS A 17 11.50 17.97 15.89
CA HIS A 17 11.37 18.91 17.01
C HIS A 17 12.70 19.62 17.28
N ALA A 18 13.80 18.87 17.39
CA ALA A 18 15.13 19.43 17.59
C ALA A 18 15.54 20.37 16.44
N VAL A 19 15.33 19.98 15.18
CA VAL A 19 15.59 20.82 14.00
C VAL A 19 14.83 22.14 14.11
N ARG A 20 13.53 22.10 14.39
CA ARG A 20 12.70 23.32 14.48
C ARG A 20 13.20 24.25 15.58
N TRP A 21 13.60 23.70 16.72
CA TRP A 21 14.15 24.46 17.83
C TRP A 21 15.49 25.09 17.46
N HIS A 22 16.45 24.31 16.96
CA HIS A 22 17.80 24.79 16.67
C HIS A 22 17.86 25.76 15.48
N VAL A 23 17.02 25.56 14.45
CA VAL A 23 16.86 26.53 13.36
C VAL A 23 16.33 27.85 13.90
N ALA A 24 15.32 27.83 14.76
CA ALA A 24 14.75 29.06 15.33
C ALA A 24 15.74 29.83 16.22
N HIS A 25 16.69 29.12 16.84
CA HIS A 25 17.78 29.69 17.63
C HIS A 25 19.09 29.89 16.84
N GLU A 26 19.02 29.75 15.51
CA GLU A 26 20.14 29.94 14.58
C GLU A 26 21.41 29.14 14.95
N THR A 27 21.27 27.98 15.59
CA THR A 27 22.42 27.17 16.02
C THR A 27 23.18 26.64 14.79
N PRO A 28 24.45 27.02 14.56
CA PRO A 28 25.25 26.50 13.46
C PRO A 28 25.40 24.97 13.51
N PRO A 29 25.37 24.27 12.36
CA PRO A 29 25.47 22.81 12.30
C PRO A 29 26.69 22.21 13.02
N GLU A 30 27.85 22.89 12.97
CA GLU A 30 29.10 22.47 13.62
C GLU A 30 29.04 22.50 15.16
N MET A 31 28.04 23.18 15.73
CA MET A 31 27.81 23.20 17.18
C MET A 31 26.92 22.05 17.65
N LEU A 32 26.37 21.23 16.74
CA LEU A 32 25.47 20.13 17.07
C LEU A 32 26.10 18.77 16.81
N GLN A 33 25.91 17.85 17.76
CA GLN A 33 26.22 16.44 17.59
C GLN A 33 24.94 15.63 17.71
N TRP A 34 24.67 14.75 16.74
CA TRP A 34 23.48 13.91 16.71
C TRP A 34 23.84 12.51 17.17
N ARG A 35 23.06 11.97 18.11
CA ARG A 35 23.27 10.64 18.67
C ARG A 35 21.96 9.87 18.79
N VAL A 36 21.98 8.60 18.41
CA VAL A 36 20.86 7.68 18.64
C VAL A 36 21.14 6.91 19.91
N ALA A 37 20.15 6.84 20.81
CA ALA A 37 20.26 6.08 22.05
C ALA A 37 20.44 4.58 21.75
N ALA A 38 21.38 3.94 22.46
CA ALA A 38 21.54 2.50 22.44
C ALA A 38 20.36 1.81 23.13
N PHE A 39 20.14 0.53 22.83
CA PHE A 39 19.08 -0.24 23.50
C PHE A 39 19.29 -0.25 25.02
N GLY A 40 18.26 0.14 25.77
CA GLY A 40 18.30 0.23 27.24
C GLY A 40 19.06 1.45 27.79
N GLU A 41 19.63 2.30 26.93
CA GLU A 41 20.24 3.56 27.35
C GLU A 41 19.15 4.52 27.82
N THR A 42 19.35 5.09 29.01
CA THR A 42 18.46 6.15 29.49
C THR A 42 18.82 7.44 28.76
N ILE A 43 17.87 7.98 27.99
CA ILE A 43 18.04 9.27 27.32
C ILE A 43 18.07 10.34 28.42
N PRO A 44 19.11 11.20 28.47
CA PRO A 44 19.13 12.33 29.39
C PRO A 44 17.87 13.16 29.22
N ALA A 45 17.39 13.81 30.30
CA ALA A 45 16.35 14.81 30.16
C ALA A 45 16.85 15.90 29.21
N GLN A 46 16.44 15.86 27.95
CA GLN A 46 16.83 16.82 26.93
C GLN A 46 16.19 18.18 27.24
N ASP A 47 16.73 19.23 26.63
CA ASP A 47 15.97 20.46 26.46
C ASP A 47 14.59 20.10 25.92
N ASP A 48 13.55 20.53 26.62
CA ASP A 48 12.19 20.29 26.18
C ASP A 48 11.97 21.07 24.88
N TYR A 49 12.27 20.43 23.74
CA TYR A 49 12.08 21.01 22.40
C TYR A 49 10.59 21.26 22.09
N THR A 50 9.68 20.97 23.03
CA THR A 50 8.26 21.35 22.99
C THR A 50 7.98 22.71 23.64
N THR A 51 8.97 23.35 24.27
CA THR A 51 8.86 24.75 24.73
C THR A 51 8.57 25.71 23.58
N ALA A 52 7.92 26.83 23.91
CA ALA A 52 7.50 27.83 22.93
C ALA A 52 8.71 28.38 22.16
N LEU A 53 8.67 28.23 20.82
CA LEU A 53 9.67 28.79 19.93
C LEU A 53 9.68 30.34 20.03
N PRO A 54 10.83 30.98 19.82
CA PRO A 54 10.91 32.44 19.83
C PRO A 54 9.94 33.06 18.81
N ALA A 55 9.37 34.23 19.18
CA ALA A 55 8.39 34.93 18.36
C ALA A 55 8.98 35.40 17.01
N SER A 56 10.25 35.77 17.01
CA SER A 56 11.05 36.14 15.84
C SER A 56 12.19 35.13 15.62
N GLY A 57 12.46 34.76 14.37
CA GLY A 57 13.54 33.85 14.00
C GLY A 57 13.28 33.22 12.62
N PRO A 58 14.30 32.62 11.99
CA PRO A 58 14.12 32.00 10.68
C PRO A 58 13.22 30.76 10.79
N ARG A 59 12.38 30.55 9.77
CA ARG A 59 11.45 29.42 9.69
C ARG A 59 11.53 28.81 8.30
N VAL A 60 11.48 27.48 8.24
CA VAL A 60 11.42 26.75 6.97
C VAL A 60 10.01 26.24 6.74
N THR A 61 9.43 26.62 5.60
CA THR A 61 8.21 25.99 5.09
C THR A 61 8.61 24.89 4.13
N LEU A 62 8.27 23.64 4.46
CA LEU A 62 8.64 22.48 3.65
C LEU A 62 7.59 22.19 2.58
N SER A 63 8.05 21.98 1.35
CA SER A 63 7.22 21.34 0.32
C SER A 63 7.01 19.86 0.67
N ARG A 64 5.91 19.27 0.18
CA ARG A 64 5.66 17.82 0.36
C ARG A 64 6.77 16.95 -0.22
N ALA A 65 7.36 17.38 -1.34
CA ALA A 65 8.44 16.66 -2.00
C ALA A 65 9.70 16.63 -1.14
N LEU A 66 10.13 17.77 -0.59
CA LEU A 66 11.28 17.82 0.30
C LEU A 66 11.05 17.03 1.58
N LEU A 67 9.85 17.12 2.16
CA LEU A 67 9.50 16.33 3.34
C LEU A 67 9.64 14.83 3.07
N GLY A 68 9.10 14.32 1.95
CA GLY A 68 9.24 12.91 1.58
C GLY A 68 10.69 12.48 1.28
N THR A 69 11.55 13.41 0.84
CA THR A 69 13.00 13.15 0.69
C THR A 69 13.69 13.06 2.05
N LEU A 70 13.37 13.94 3.00
CA LEU A 70 13.91 13.88 4.36
C LEU A 70 13.45 12.63 5.12
N GLU A 71 12.16 12.28 5.02
CA GLU A 71 11.59 11.07 5.62
C GLU A 71 12.27 9.80 5.11
N ALA A 72 12.59 9.75 3.81
CA ALA A 72 13.36 8.65 3.23
C ALA A 72 14.83 8.68 3.69
N ALA A 73 15.51 9.82 3.59
CA ALA A 73 16.94 9.91 3.92
C ALA A 73 17.25 9.57 5.39
N ILE A 74 16.34 9.88 6.33
CA ILE A 74 16.51 9.56 7.76
C ILE A 74 16.53 8.06 8.05
N GLN A 75 16.01 7.24 7.13
CA GLN A 75 16.10 5.78 7.24
C GLN A 75 17.45 5.23 6.78
N ALA A 76 18.32 6.04 6.15
CA ALA A 76 19.63 5.57 5.71
C ALA A 76 20.48 5.07 6.89
N ARG A 77 21.42 4.15 6.62
CA ARG A 77 22.38 3.68 7.63
C ARG A 77 23.45 4.73 7.96
N ASP A 78 23.65 5.67 7.03
CA ASP A 78 24.63 6.74 7.14
C ASP A 78 24.45 7.54 8.44
N GLU A 79 25.50 7.63 9.25
CA GLU A 79 25.47 8.30 10.56
C GLU A 79 25.29 9.82 10.42
N SER A 80 25.68 10.40 9.28
CA SER A 80 25.57 11.84 9.02
C SER A 80 24.16 12.27 8.60
N ARG A 81 23.23 11.35 8.33
CA ARG A 81 21.89 11.66 7.77
C ARG A 81 21.12 12.74 8.52
N PHE A 82 21.19 12.74 9.86
CA PHE A 82 20.52 13.74 10.69
C PHE A 82 21.18 15.11 10.62
N ALA A 83 22.52 15.13 10.64
CA ALA A 83 23.32 16.36 10.50
C ALA A 83 23.18 16.96 9.10
N LEU A 84 23.17 16.13 8.06
CA LEU A 84 22.95 16.53 6.67
C LEU A 84 21.57 17.16 6.50
N GLY A 85 20.51 16.48 6.96
CA GLY A 85 19.15 17.02 6.90
C GLY A 85 19.03 18.35 7.64
N TYR A 86 19.65 18.46 8.84
CA TYR A 86 19.68 19.72 9.59
C TYR A 86 20.40 20.83 8.82
N ARG A 87 21.59 20.56 8.26
CA ARG A 87 22.38 21.54 7.50
C ARG A 87 21.62 22.07 6.28
N VAL A 88 20.95 21.20 5.53
CA VAL A 88 20.07 21.61 4.42
C VAL A 88 18.99 22.55 4.91
N LEU A 89 18.26 22.17 5.96
CA LEU A 89 17.17 22.98 6.50
C LEU A 89 17.64 24.32 7.08
N TYR A 90 18.78 24.32 7.76
CA TYR A 90 19.42 25.53 8.29
C TYR A 90 19.74 26.54 7.18
N ARG A 91 20.39 26.08 6.10
CA ARG A 91 20.74 26.92 4.94
C ARG A 91 19.49 27.43 4.20
N LEU A 92 18.46 26.58 4.05
CA LEU A 92 17.17 26.99 3.48
C LEU A 92 16.50 28.09 4.31
N ALA A 93 16.50 27.96 5.64
CA ALA A 93 15.87 28.94 6.56
C ALA A 93 16.49 30.34 6.45
N ARG A 94 17.76 30.39 6.05
CA ARG A 94 18.58 31.60 5.92
C ARG A 94 18.64 32.12 4.49
N ASN A 95 17.94 31.49 3.56
CA ASN A 95 18.00 31.78 2.11
C ASN A 95 19.42 31.64 1.52
N GLU A 96 20.26 30.79 2.11
CA GLU A 96 21.63 30.49 1.64
C GLU A 96 21.67 29.28 0.69
N LEU A 97 20.54 28.61 0.51
CA LEU A 97 20.36 27.47 -0.39
C LEU A 97 19.04 27.63 -1.12
N SER A 98 19.02 27.33 -2.43
CA SER A 98 17.78 27.14 -3.18
C SER A 98 17.49 25.66 -3.33
N ILE A 99 16.25 25.23 -3.08
CA ILE A 99 15.83 23.84 -3.30
C ILE A 99 15.92 23.40 -4.78
N SER A 100 15.98 24.36 -5.71
CA SER A 100 16.15 24.09 -7.14
C SER A 100 17.61 23.90 -7.55
N ASP A 101 18.56 24.14 -6.65
CA ASP A 101 19.99 23.99 -6.92
C ASP A 101 20.36 22.51 -6.95
N ARG A 102 20.46 21.94 -8.15
CA ARG A 102 20.72 20.51 -8.33
C ARG A 102 22.18 20.13 -8.15
N ASP A 103 23.08 21.10 -8.17
CA ASP A 103 24.52 20.91 -8.08
C ASP A 103 25.04 21.16 -6.66
N ASP A 104 24.18 21.61 -5.74
CA ASP A 104 24.53 21.75 -4.33
C ASP A 104 24.87 20.37 -3.72
N PRO A 105 26.06 20.22 -3.11
CA PRO A 105 26.52 18.92 -2.62
C PRO A 105 25.66 18.34 -1.49
N ASP A 106 25.04 19.18 -0.65
CA ASP A 106 24.17 18.69 0.42
C ASP A 106 22.85 18.18 -0.16
N LEU A 107 22.28 18.89 -1.13
CA LEU A 107 21.09 18.41 -1.84
C LEU A 107 21.38 17.14 -2.62
N MET A 108 22.51 17.04 -3.32
CA MET A 108 22.90 15.81 -4.02
C MET A 108 23.05 14.63 -3.04
N ALA A 109 23.75 14.82 -1.93
CA ALA A 109 23.91 13.79 -0.90
C ALA A 109 22.57 13.37 -0.29
N LEU A 110 21.69 14.34 0.02
CA LEU A 110 20.38 14.08 0.59
C LEU A 110 19.50 13.26 -0.36
N HIS A 111 19.47 13.63 -1.64
CA HIS A 111 18.75 12.85 -2.66
C HIS A 111 19.36 11.46 -2.85
N GLY A 112 20.69 11.35 -2.85
CA GLY A 112 21.39 10.07 -2.94
C GLY A 112 21.00 9.10 -1.82
N LEU A 113 20.96 9.57 -0.57
CA LEU A 113 20.49 8.78 0.57
C LEU A 113 19.02 8.37 0.41
N ALA A 114 18.15 9.32 0.09
CA ALA A 114 16.73 9.06 -0.09
C ALA A 114 16.47 8.04 -1.20
N ASP A 115 17.15 8.15 -2.34
CA ASP A 115 16.97 7.24 -3.47
C ASP A 115 17.53 5.85 -3.17
N SER A 116 18.62 5.74 -2.40
CA SER A 116 19.11 4.45 -1.90
C SER A 116 18.08 3.75 -1.02
N VAL A 117 17.50 4.47 -0.06
CA VAL A 117 16.42 3.98 0.80
C VAL A 117 15.18 3.57 0.00
N ARG A 118 14.76 4.37 -0.98
CA ARG A 118 13.59 4.07 -1.81
C ARG A 118 13.79 2.80 -2.64
N ARG A 119 14.97 2.60 -3.25
CA ARG A 119 15.31 1.36 -3.97
C ARG A 119 15.26 0.14 -3.07
N GLU A 120 15.85 0.23 -1.87
CA GLU A 120 15.81 -0.88 -0.92
C GLU A 120 14.39 -1.15 -0.41
N THR A 121 13.61 -0.09 -0.14
CA THR A 121 12.20 -0.19 0.22
C THR A 121 11.40 -0.91 -0.85
N GLN A 122 11.58 -0.58 -2.13
CA GLN A 122 10.91 -1.28 -3.24
C GLN A 122 11.27 -2.77 -3.25
N ALA A 123 12.56 -3.10 -3.13
CA ALA A 123 13.02 -4.48 -3.10
C ALA A 123 12.46 -5.26 -1.87
N PHE A 124 12.43 -4.62 -0.70
CA PHE A 124 11.82 -5.18 0.51
C PHE A 124 10.33 -5.47 0.31
N ARG A 125 9.58 -4.53 -0.26
CA ARG A 125 8.12 -4.70 -0.50
C ARG A 125 7.81 -5.82 -1.49
N GLN A 126 8.68 -6.05 -2.46
CA GLN A 126 8.59 -7.21 -3.37
C GLN A 126 8.84 -8.51 -2.61
N ARG A 127 9.90 -8.60 -1.80
CA ARG A 127 10.18 -9.76 -0.94
C ARG A 127 9.02 -10.03 0.03
N PHE A 128 8.50 -8.99 0.68
CA PHE A 128 7.35 -9.12 1.56
C PHE A 128 6.12 -9.62 0.81
N SER A 129 5.81 -9.07 -0.36
CA SER A 129 4.68 -9.52 -1.18
C SER A 129 4.80 -11.00 -1.60
N ALA A 130 5.98 -11.46 -2.00
CA ALA A 130 6.23 -12.87 -2.27
C ALA A 130 6.04 -13.74 -1.02
N PHE A 131 6.52 -13.28 0.15
CA PHE A 131 6.26 -13.94 1.44
C PHE A 131 4.75 -14.05 1.75
N THR A 132 3.94 -13.04 1.40
CA THR A 132 2.47 -13.14 1.60
C THR A 132 1.81 -14.22 0.75
N GLU A 133 2.40 -14.55 -0.38
CA GLU A 133 1.92 -15.57 -1.31
C GLU A 133 2.37 -16.97 -0.86
N ASP A 134 3.53 -17.07 -0.20
CA ASP A 134 4.00 -18.27 0.47
C ASP A 134 3.30 -18.46 1.83
N HIS A 135 2.14 -19.13 1.82
CA HIS A 135 1.30 -19.33 3.00
C HIS A 135 1.93 -20.25 4.08
N ALA A 136 3.14 -20.76 3.85
CA ALA A 136 3.81 -21.70 4.74
C ALA A 136 4.53 -21.02 5.93
N SER A 137 5.00 -19.78 5.74
CA SER A 137 5.86 -19.10 6.70
C SER A 137 5.12 -18.01 7.47
N ALA A 138 5.25 -17.99 8.80
CA ALA A 138 4.71 -16.92 9.65
C ALA A 138 5.72 -15.77 9.89
N CYS A 139 6.99 -15.98 9.54
CA CYS A 139 8.08 -15.04 9.78
C CYS A 139 8.90 -14.81 8.51
N LEU A 140 9.10 -13.54 8.15
CA LEU A 140 10.05 -13.11 7.11
C LEU A 140 11.36 -12.69 7.77
N HIS A 141 12.45 -13.38 7.46
CA HIS A 141 13.79 -12.91 7.81
C HIS A 141 14.35 -12.05 6.67
N ASP A 142 14.73 -10.81 6.97
CA ASP A 142 15.36 -9.89 6.01
C ASP A 142 16.55 -9.19 6.65
N ARG A 143 17.57 -8.87 5.85
CA ARG A 143 18.78 -8.18 6.33
C ARG A 143 18.97 -6.87 5.56
N PRO A 144 18.10 -5.86 5.79
CA PRO A 144 18.19 -4.59 5.09
C PRO A 144 19.48 -3.85 5.46
N THR A 145 20.04 -3.14 4.49
CA THR A 145 21.19 -2.27 4.68
C THR A 145 20.80 -0.98 5.39
N HIS A 146 19.58 -0.47 5.17
CA HIS A 146 19.00 0.71 5.80
C HIS A 146 17.93 0.36 6.86
N TYR A 147 17.51 1.36 7.65
CA TYR A 147 16.51 1.23 8.69
C TYR A 147 15.08 1.42 8.14
N ILE A 148 14.62 0.47 7.31
CA ILE A 148 13.38 0.63 6.53
C ILE A 148 12.13 -0.02 7.16
N LEU A 149 12.28 -0.86 8.18
CA LEU A 149 11.21 -1.71 8.69
C LEU A 149 10.02 -0.90 9.22
N GLU A 150 10.29 0.04 10.12
CA GLU A 150 9.26 0.85 10.76
C GLU A 150 8.43 1.63 9.73
N ALA A 151 9.12 2.23 8.76
CA ALA A 151 8.50 3.03 7.71
C ALA A 151 7.72 2.22 6.66
N ASN A 152 7.90 0.90 6.64
CA ASN A 152 7.16 -0.02 5.78
C ASN A 152 6.11 -0.83 6.54
N ALA A 153 5.99 -0.68 7.86
CA ALA A 153 5.10 -1.51 8.64
C ALA A 153 3.61 -1.30 8.29
N ALA A 154 3.22 -0.06 7.93
CA ALA A 154 1.87 0.22 7.44
C ALA A 154 1.60 -0.45 6.09
N PHE A 155 2.59 -0.44 5.17
CA PHE A 155 2.52 -1.19 3.92
C PHE A 155 2.32 -2.69 4.19
N CYS A 156 3.12 -3.28 5.09
CA CYS A 156 3.03 -4.70 5.42
C CYS A 156 1.67 -5.08 6.00
N GLN A 157 1.13 -4.26 6.90
CA GLN A 157 -0.22 -4.44 7.47
C GLN A 157 -1.31 -4.35 6.41
N ALA A 158 -1.15 -3.39 5.49
CA ALA A 158 -2.10 -3.15 4.43
C ALA A 158 -2.09 -4.31 3.40
N ARG A 159 -0.91 -4.82 3.07
CA ARG A 159 -0.67 -5.86 2.06
C ARG A 159 -0.96 -7.28 2.54
N ASN A 160 -0.76 -7.58 3.83
CA ASN A 160 -1.05 -8.88 4.42
C ASN A 160 -1.90 -8.74 5.70
N PRO A 161 -3.19 -9.11 5.67
CA PRO A 161 -4.05 -9.04 6.84
C PRO A 161 -3.77 -10.14 7.87
N ARG A 162 -3.13 -11.25 7.49
CA ARG A 162 -2.84 -12.38 8.37
C ARG A 162 -1.76 -12.03 9.38
N VAL A 163 -1.65 -12.82 10.46
CA VAL A 163 -0.55 -12.70 11.42
C VAL A 163 0.78 -12.92 10.72
N TRP A 164 1.74 -12.04 10.97
CA TRP A 164 3.11 -12.18 10.46
C TRP A 164 4.10 -11.51 11.40
N GLU A 165 5.34 -11.97 11.31
CA GLU A 165 6.50 -11.35 11.91
C GLU A 165 7.56 -11.04 10.84
N ILE A 166 8.30 -9.94 11.03
CA ILE A 166 9.47 -9.60 10.24
C ILE A 166 10.66 -9.47 11.18
N CYS A 167 11.69 -10.26 10.93
CA CYS A 167 12.93 -10.29 11.70
C CYS A 167 14.06 -9.67 10.90
N THR A 168 14.65 -8.60 11.45
CA THR A 168 15.86 -7.97 10.92
C THR A 168 16.93 -7.85 12.01
N PRO A 169 18.21 -7.63 11.64
CA PRO A 169 19.29 -7.49 12.62
C PRO A 169 19.04 -6.39 13.65
N TYR A 170 18.47 -5.26 13.24
CA TYR A 170 18.31 -4.07 14.11
C TYR A 170 16.91 -3.93 14.75
N ARG A 171 15.88 -4.55 14.18
CA ARG A 171 14.49 -4.42 14.63
C ARG A 171 13.64 -5.62 14.24
N ARG A 172 12.66 -5.96 15.08
CA ARG A 172 11.57 -6.88 14.73
C ARG A 172 10.24 -6.17 14.69
N ALA A 173 9.36 -6.58 13.79
CA ALA A 173 8.00 -6.09 13.69
C ALA A 173 7.01 -7.26 13.72
N LEU A 174 6.00 -7.18 14.57
CA LEU A 174 4.97 -8.20 14.74
C LEU A 174 3.59 -7.60 14.48
N TRP A 175 2.84 -8.18 13.56
CA TRP A 175 1.42 -7.92 13.38
C TRP A 175 0.62 -9.12 13.86
N ASN A 176 -0.18 -8.92 14.92
CA ASN A 176 -0.96 -10.00 15.53
C ASN A 176 -2.39 -10.13 14.96
N GLY A 177 -2.69 -9.49 13.83
CA GLY A 177 -4.04 -9.41 13.26
C GLY A 177 -4.90 -8.25 13.78
N GLN A 178 -4.46 -7.56 14.83
CA GLN A 178 -5.19 -6.42 15.41
C GLN A 178 -4.29 -5.19 15.60
N ARG A 179 -3.05 -5.39 16.01
CA ARG A 179 -2.11 -4.34 16.37
C ARG A 179 -0.69 -4.71 15.96
N LEU A 180 0.06 -3.67 15.58
CA LEU A 180 1.47 -3.73 15.25
C LEU A 180 2.33 -3.46 16.49
N PHE A 181 3.40 -4.23 16.63
CA PHE A 181 4.40 -4.11 17.69
C PHE A 181 5.81 -4.08 17.11
N PHE A 182 6.70 -3.34 17.78
CA PHE A 182 8.12 -3.32 17.50
C PHE A 182 8.89 -3.91 18.69
N GLY A 183 9.91 -4.70 18.39
CA GLY A 183 10.78 -5.34 19.37
C GLY A 183 12.26 -5.22 19.00
N PRO A 184 13.18 -5.62 19.89
CA PRO A 184 14.62 -5.63 19.61
C PRO A 184 14.94 -6.47 18.36
N GLY A 185 16.01 -6.10 17.65
CA GLY A 185 16.48 -6.84 16.48
C GLY A 185 17.10 -8.19 16.83
N GLU A 186 17.46 -8.96 15.82
CA GLU A 186 18.18 -10.24 16.01
C GLU A 186 19.56 -10.05 16.66
N ASP A 187 20.23 -8.91 16.42
CA ASP A 187 21.53 -8.61 17.03
C ASP A 187 21.40 -8.41 18.57
N ASP A 188 20.21 -7.99 19.03
CA ASP A 188 19.87 -7.80 20.45
C ASP A 188 19.04 -8.96 21.03
N ALA A 189 18.95 -10.10 20.33
CA ALA A 189 18.00 -11.19 20.65
C ALA A 189 18.14 -11.74 22.08
N ALA A 190 19.34 -11.69 22.67
CA ALA A 190 19.59 -12.11 24.05
C ALA A 190 18.82 -11.31 25.11
N HIS A 191 18.30 -10.14 24.75
CA HIS A 191 17.58 -9.23 25.65
C HIS A 191 16.05 -9.22 25.40
N VAL A 192 15.54 -10.09 24.54
CA VAL A 192 14.12 -10.11 24.17
C VAL A 192 13.28 -10.78 25.26
N SER A 193 12.33 -10.02 25.83
CA SER A 193 11.27 -10.54 26.69
C SER A 193 9.90 -10.03 26.22
N ALA A 194 8.80 -10.55 26.75
CA ALA A 194 7.47 -10.01 26.41
C ALA A 194 7.36 -8.50 26.69
N ALA A 195 8.08 -8.00 27.71
CA ALA A 195 8.10 -6.59 28.08
C ALA A 195 8.91 -5.69 27.12
N THR A 196 9.75 -6.27 26.26
CA THR A 196 10.52 -5.48 25.28
C THR A 196 9.75 -5.14 24.01
N TRP A 197 8.60 -5.79 23.79
CA TRP A 197 7.72 -5.47 22.68
C TRP A 197 6.86 -4.26 23.03
N GLN A 198 6.90 -3.25 22.19
CA GLN A 198 6.13 -2.03 22.37
C GLN A 198 5.16 -1.85 21.20
N PRO A 199 3.91 -1.44 21.47
CA PRO A 199 2.98 -1.19 20.39
C PRO A 199 3.39 0.01 19.55
N ALA A 200 3.26 -0.11 18.23
CA ALA A 200 3.43 1.00 17.31
C ALA A 200 2.46 2.14 17.65
N GLY A 201 2.90 3.38 17.45
CA GLY A 201 2.12 4.58 17.76
C GLY A 201 2.05 4.95 19.25
N GLN A 202 2.84 4.31 20.11
CA GLN A 202 2.95 4.68 21.53
C GLN A 202 4.40 4.91 21.95
N GLY A 203 4.60 5.79 22.93
CA GLY A 203 5.93 6.12 23.44
C GLY A 203 6.82 6.67 22.33
N CYS A 204 8.04 6.12 22.21
CA CYS A 204 8.99 6.49 21.17
C CYS A 204 8.55 6.08 19.76
N TRP A 205 7.58 5.17 19.60
CA TRP A 205 7.03 4.77 18.29
C TRP A 205 5.92 5.69 17.80
N GLN A 206 5.83 6.92 18.30
CA GLN A 206 4.95 7.94 17.74
C GLN A 206 5.67 8.66 16.60
N GLY A 207 4.95 8.92 15.51
CA GLY A 207 5.45 9.79 14.43
C GLY A 207 6.69 9.30 13.68
N TYR A 208 6.98 7.99 13.67
CA TYR A 208 8.01 7.42 12.80
C TYR A 208 7.67 7.66 11.32
N PRO A 209 8.68 7.81 10.44
CA PRO A 209 8.44 8.18 9.05
C PRO A 209 7.67 7.08 8.32
N GLN A 210 6.92 7.45 7.29
CA GLN A 210 6.28 6.51 6.37
C GLN A 210 6.95 6.66 5.01
N THR A 211 7.45 5.56 4.45
CA THR A 211 8.01 5.63 3.09
C THR A 211 6.87 5.56 2.10
N LEU A 212 6.58 6.66 1.42
CA LEU A 212 5.63 6.68 0.32
C LEU A 212 6.36 6.52 -1.02
N LEU A 213 6.08 5.43 -1.71
CA LEU A 213 6.54 5.14 -3.07
C LEU A 213 5.38 5.34 -4.04
N LEU A 214 5.11 6.61 -4.39
CA LEU A 214 4.09 6.91 -5.41
C LEU A 214 4.48 6.26 -6.74
N PRO A 215 3.66 5.35 -7.29
CA PRO A 215 4.01 4.64 -8.50
C PRO A 215 3.92 5.56 -9.72
N GLY A 216 5.00 5.65 -10.49
CA GLY A 216 5.00 6.22 -11.82
C GLY A 216 4.49 5.22 -12.87
N LEU A 217 4.09 5.73 -14.04
CA LEU A 217 3.65 4.86 -15.15
C LEU A 217 4.75 3.87 -15.58
N SER A 218 6.01 4.30 -15.57
CA SER A 218 7.16 3.44 -15.88
C SER A 218 7.27 2.28 -14.90
N ASP A 219 7.10 2.53 -13.60
CA ASP A 219 7.18 1.47 -12.57
C ASP A 219 6.12 0.39 -12.81
N ILE A 220 4.90 0.82 -13.16
CA ILE A 220 3.78 -0.08 -13.45
C ILE A 220 4.01 -0.87 -14.75
N GLN A 221 4.63 -0.25 -15.75
CA GLN A 221 4.97 -0.91 -17.02
C GLN A 221 6.10 -1.93 -16.87
N GLN A 222 7.10 -1.63 -16.04
CA GLN A 222 8.26 -2.47 -15.81
C GLN A 222 7.99 -3.64 -14.85
N ALA A 223 6.98 -3.54 -13.98
CA ALA A 223 6.57 -4.65 -13.14
C ALA A 223 6.14 -5.85 -13.99
N ASP A 224 6.78 -6.99 -13.79
CA ASP A 224 6.64 -8.20 -14.59
C ASP A 224 5.80 -9.30 -13.90
N ASN A 225 5.40 -9.08 -12.65
CA ASN A 225 4.63 -10.03 -11.85
C ASN A 225 3.58 -9.32 -10.97
N LEU A 226 2.57 -10.07 -10.52
CA LEU A 226 1.44 -9.55 -9.73
C LEU A 226 1.89 -9.07 -8.35
N ALA A 227 2.90 -9.71 -7.74
CA ALA A 227 3.43 -9.30 -6.44
C ALA A 227 4.02 -7.89 -6.50
N ALA A 228 4.81 -7.58 -7.54
CA ALA A 228 5.36 -6.25 -7.79
C ALA A 228 4.27 -5.20 -8.07
N LEU A 229 3.28 -5.54 -8.91
CA LEU A 229 2.15 -4.64 -9.17
C LEU A 229 1.33 -4.36 -7.90
N GLY A 230 1.01 -5.38 -7.12
CA GLY A 230 0.29 -5.24 -5.87
C GLY A 230 1.05 -4.38 -4.87
N ALA A 231 2.38 -4.52 -4.79
CA ALA A 231 3.22 -3.69 -3.94
C ALA A 231 3.17 -2.21 -4.33
N LEU A 232 3.22 -1.90 -5.64
CA LEU A 232 3.12 -0.53 -6.16
C LEU A 232 1.72 0.07 -5.93
N ALA A 233 0.66 -0.74 -6.08
CA ALA A 233 -0.72 -0.29 -5.95
C ALA A 233 -1.07 0.23 -4.55
N MET A 234 -0.41 -0.25 -3.50
CA MET A 234 -0.67 0.13 -2.10
C MET A 234 -0.48 1.63 -1.82
N ASP A 235 0.40 2.28 -2.58
CA ASP A 235 0.72 3.70 -2.41
C ASP A 235 0.08 4.58 -3.50
N CYS A 236 -0.77 4.00 -4.34
CA CYS A 236 -1.41 4.72 -5.44
C CYS A 236 -2.30 5.87 -4.91
N ARG A 237 -2.03 7.08 -5.37
CA ARG A 237 -2.83 8.29 -5.07
C ARG A 237 -3.41 8.98 -6.31
N ALA A 238 -3.58 8.23 -7.41
CA ALA A 238 -3.94 8.76 -8.72
C ALA A 238 -5.38 9.32 -8.82
N CYS A 239 -6.28 9.03 -7.85
CA CYS A 239 -7.65 9.57 -7.82
C CYS A 239 -8.17 9.73 -6.39
N PRO A 240 -9.17 10.59 -6.12
CA PRO A 240 -9.62 10.91 -4.75
C PRO A 240 -10.12 9.72 -3.91
N SER A 241 -10.39 8.55 -4.51
CA SER A 241 -10.84 7.37 -3.77
C SER A 241 -9.86 6.87 -2.71
N TRP A 242 -8.55 7.18 -2.84
CA TRP A 242 -7.55 6.79 -1.84
C TRP A 242 -7.74 7.53 -0.50
N GLU A 243 -8.33 8.73 -0.51
CA GLU A 243 -8.33 9.63 0.67
C GLU A 243 -9.13 9.07 1.84
N ASN A 244 -10.25 8.39 1.56
CA ASN A 244 -11.14 7.85 2.58
C ASN A 244 -11.00 6.33 2.78
N ALA A 245 -10.42 5.63 1.80
CA ALA A 245 -10.22 4.19 1.87
C ALA A 245 -9.18 3.85 2.95
N THR A 246 -9.30 2.67 3.55
CA THR A 246 -8.30 2.18 4.52
C THR A 246 -7.02 1.79 3.80
N ARG A 247 -7.15 1.20 2.60
CA ARG A 247 -6.04 0.69 1.78
C ARG A 247 -6.50 0.45 0.34
N ALA A 248 -5.55 0.26 -0.57
CA ALA A 248 -5.84 -0.35 -1.85
C ALA A 248 -6.20 -1.84 -1.65
N VAL A 249 -7.21 -2.31 -2.39
CA VAL A 249 -7.56 -3.72 -2.51
C VAL A 249 -7.17 -4.15 -3.93
N PHE A 250 -6.01 -4.77 -4.03
CA PHE A 250 -5.52 -5.34 -5.28
C PHE A 250 -6.24 -6.66 -5.60
N GLY A 251 -6.02 -7.22 -6.80
CA GLY A 251 -6.58 -8.51 -7.15
C GLY A 251 -5.96 -9.65 -6.35
N SER A 252 -6.67 -10.78 -6.26
CA SER A 252 -6.24 -11.97 -5.55
C SER A 252 -6.51 -13.24 -6.35
N GLY A 253 -5.69 -14.26 -6.09
CA GLY A 253 -5.76 -15.60 -6.66
C GLY A 253 -4.46 -16.36 -6.39
N GLN A 254 -4.42 -17.68 -6.65
CA GLN A 254 -3.23 -18.52 -6.62
C GLN A 254 -3.03 -19.32 -7.93
N GLY A 255 -1.81 -19.35 -8.47
CA GLY A 255 -1.43 -20.23 -9.58
C GLY A 255 -1.48 -19.61 -10.98
N LEU A 256 -1.57 -20.45 -12.01
CA LEU A 256 -1.64 -20.02 -13.41
C LEU A 256 -3.10 -19.77 -13.80
N PHE A 257 -3.47 -18.49 -13.85
CA PHE A 257 -4.86 -18.09 -14.08
C PHE A 257 -5.19 -18.04 -15.58
N ARG A 258 -6.20 -18.81 -15.99
CA ARG A 258 -6.81 -18.68 -17.33
C ARG A 258 -8.11 -17.87 -17.32
N LEU A 259 -8.64 -17.65 -16.13
CA LEU A 259 -9.86 -16.90 -15.87
C LEU A 259 -9.59 -15.70 -14.97
N MET A 260 -10.04 -14.53 -15.40
CA MET A 260 -10.03 -13.30 -14.64
C MET A 260 -11.46 -12.81 -14.40
N LEU A 261 -11.81 -12.48 -13.16
CA LEU A 261 -13.08 -11.83 -12.81
C LEU A 261 -12.82 -10.38 -12.41
N VAL A 262 -13.61 -9.46 -12.97
CA VAL A 262 -13.48 -8.02 -12.71
C VAL A 262 -14.80 -7.50 -12.14
N GLY A 263 -14.76 -6.99 -10.91
CA GLY A 263 -15.86 -6.25 -10.25
C GLY A 263 -15.77 -4.74 -10.43
N GLU A 264 -16.65 -4.01 -9.73
CA GLU A 264 -16.71 -2.55 -9.79
C GLU A 264 -15.60 -1.88 -8.96
N GLN A 265 -15.67 -2.05 -7.64
CA GLN A 265 -14.74 -1.51 -6.65
C GLN A 265 -14.84 -2.35 -5.37
N PRO A 266 -13.90 -2.20 -4.42
CA PRO A 266 -13.99 -2.86 -3.13
C PRO A 266 -15.19 -2.32 -2.32
N GLY A 267 -15.80 -3.17 -1.50
CA GLY A 267 -16.78 -2.76 -0.52
C GLY A 267 -16.17 -2.52 0.86
N ASP A 268 -17.04 -2.35 1.85
CA ASP A 268 -16.69 -2.09 3.25
C ASP A 268 -15.81 -3.20 3.86
N GLN A 269 -16.19 -4.46 3.65
CA GLN A 269 -15.46 -5.60 4.19
C GLN A 269 -14.16 -5.85 3.43
N GLU A 270 -14.17 -5.66 2.11
CA GLU A 270 -12.99 -5.79 1.25
C GLU A 270 -11.93 -4.74 1.62
N ASP A 271 -12.32 -3.49 1.87
CA ASP A 271 -11.41 -2.40 2.26
C ASP A 271 -10.71 -2.68 3.60
N LEU A 272 -11.40 -3.30 4.56
CA LEU A 272 -10.80 -3.67 5.85
C LEU A 272 -9.93 -4.92 5.73
N ALA A 273 -10.38 -5.91 4.95
CA ALA A 273 -9.69 -7.19 4.80
C ALA A 273 -8.50 -7.11 3.82
N GLY A 274 -8.51 -6.18 2.87
CA GLY A 274 -7.53 -6.11 1.79
C GLY A 274 -7.70 -7.19 0.72
N ILE A 275 -8.83 -7.89 0.68
CA ILE A 275 -9.10 -9.01 -0.25
C ILE A 275 -10.41 -8.72 -1.00
N PRO A 276 -10.45 -8.87 -2.35
CA PRO A 276 -11.65 -8.61 -3.13
C PRO A 276 -12.72 -9.69 -2.91
N PHE A 277 -13.99 -9.29 -2.98
CA PHE A 277 -15.17 -10.17 -2.88
C PHE A 277 -15.15 -11.07 -1.62
N VAL A 278 -15.05 -10.48 -0.43
CA VAL A 278 -15.17 -11.19 0.87
C VAL A 278 -16.49 -10.92 1.58
N GLY A 279 -17.20 -9.86 1.18
CA GLY A 279 -18.51 -9.50 1.72
C GLY A 279 -19.67 -10.32 1.16
N PRO A 280 -20.93 -9.89 1.39
CA PRO A 280 -22.13 -10.63 0.97
C PRO A 280 -22.18 -10.92 -0.55
N ALA A 281 -21.73 -9.99 -1.38
CA ALA A 281 -21.64 -10.19 -2.83
C ALA A 281 -20.59 -11.26 -3.20
N GLY A 282 -19.49 -11.32 -2.44
CA GLY A 282 -18.48 -12.36 -2.56
C GLY A 282 -19.02 -13.75 -2.22
N GLN A 283 -19.82 -13.87 -1.17
CA GLN A 283 -20.45 -15.14 -0.78
C GLN A 283 -21.42 -15.68 -1.86
N VAL A 284 -22.12 -14.79 -2.57
CA VAL A 284 -22.96 -15.17 -3.72
C VAL A 284 -22.08 -15.64 -4.88
N LEU A 285 -20.98 -14.94 -5.15
CA LEU A 285 -20.02 -15.33 -6.18
C LEU A 285 -19.40 -16.70 -5.86
N ASP A 286 -18.96 -16.93 -4.62
CA ASP A 286 -18.35 -18.19 -4.18
C ASP A 286 -19.28 -19.38 -4.37
N ARG A 287 -20.55 -19.20 -3.99
CA ARG A 287 -21.58 -20.22 -4.18
C ARG A 287 -21.76 -20.56 -5.66
N ALA A 288 -21.88 -19.55 -6.51
CA ALA A 288 -22.09 -19.73 -7.95
C ALA A 288 -20.86 -20.35 -8.63
N LEU A 289 -19.64 -19.96 -8.23
CA LEU A 289 -18.39 -20.58 -8.70
C LEU A 289 -18.32 -22.05 -8.31
N ALA A 290 -18.61 -22.38 -7.05
CA ALA A 290 -18.62 -23.76 -6.57
C ALA A 290 -19.68 -24.62 -7.31
N GLU A 291 -20.86 -24.05 -7.57
CA GLU A 291 -21.95 -24.73 -8.29
C GLU A 291 -21.57 -25.11 -9.72
N VAL A 292 -20.76 -24.28 -10.40
CA VAL A 292 -20.25 -24.62 -11.75
C VAL A 292 -18.95 -25.43 -11.69
N GLY A 293 -18.37 -25.68 -10.52
CA GLY A 293 -17.16 -26.48 -10.33
C GLY A 293 -15.84 -25.71 -10.47
N PHE A 294 -15.86 -24.38 -10.33
CA PHE A 294 -14.65 -23.59 -10.23
C PHE A 294 -14.05 -23.63 -8.82
N VAL A 295 -12.72 -23.70 -8.74
CA VAL A 295 -11.95 -23.51 -7.51
C VAL A 295 -11.55 -22.04 -7.44
N ARG A 296 -11.99 -21.30 -6.41
CA ARG A 296 -11.78 -19.85 -6.29
C ARG A 296 -10.29 -19.48 -6.36
N GLU A 297 -9.45 -20.29 -5.74
CA GLU A 297 -8.01 -20.08 -5.70
C GLU A 297 -7.39 -20.09 -7.10
N GLN A 298 -7.97 -20.83 -8.06
CA GLN A 298 -7.48 -20.92 -9.44
C GLN A 298 -7.99 -19.78 -10.34
N ILE A 299 -8.69 -18.80 -9.77
CA ILE A 299 -9.26 -17.65 -10.49
C ILE A 299 -8.60 -16.39 -9.97
N TYR A 300 -8.23 -15.48 -10.88
CA TYR A 300 -7.80 -14.15 -10.49
C TYR A 300 -9.02 -13.23 -10.38
N ILE A 301 -9.32 -12.75 -9.18
CA ILE A 301 -10.46 -11.88 -8.91
C ILE A 301 -9.95 -10.48 -8.57
N THR A 302 -10.47 -9.46 -9.23
CA THR A 302 -10.07 -8.07 -9.00
C THR A 302 -11.24 -7.11 -9.23
N ASN A 303 -10.99 -5.81 -9.12
CA ASN A 303 -11.96 -4.75 -9.39
C ASN A 303 -11.42 -3.71 -10.38
N ALA A 304 -12.30 -3.03 -11.10
CA ALA A 304 -11.92 -1.93 -11.99
C ALA A 304 -11.27 -0.76 -11.23
N VAL A 305 -11.79 -0.42 -10.05
CA VAL A 305 -11.22 0.58 -9.13
C VAL A 305 -10.64 -0.14 -7.91
N LYS A 306 -9.49 0.32 -7.40
CA LYS A 306 -8.75 -0.36 -6.32
C LYS A 306 -9.01 0.16 -4.91
N HIS A 307 -9.72 1.28 -4.77
CA HIS A 307 -10.03 1.88 -3.47
C HIS A 307 -11.54 1.95 -3.28
N PHE A 308 -12.02 1.77 -2.04
CA PHE A 308 -13.43 1.84 -1.73
C PHE A 308 -13.93 3.29 -1.71
N GLY A 309 -14.75 3.66 -2.70
CA GLY A 309 -15.49 4.92 -2.68
C GLY A 309 -16.72 4.84 -1.79
N PHE A 310 -16.78 5.65 -0.72
CA PHE A 310 -17.94 5.69 0.19
C PHE A 310 -18.24 7.08 0.75
N THR A 311 -19.41 7.21 1.36
CA THR A 311 -19.80 8.36 2.20
C THR A 311 -20.22 7.91 3.59
N TRP A 312 -19.98 8.76 4.59
CA TRP A 312 -20.44 8.50 5.96
C TRP A 312 -21.91 8.88 6.10
N ARG A 313 -22.73 7.94 6.59
CA ARG A 313 -24.12 8.22 7.00
C ARG A 313 -24.47 7.38 8.22
N ASN A 314 -24.91 8.03 9.30
CA ASN A 314 -25.29 7.38 10.56
C ASN A 314 -24.21 6.42 11.09
N GLY A 315 -22.93 6.83 11.03
CA GLY A 315 -21.80 6.02 11.48
C GLY A 315 -21.45 4.82 10.59
N ARG A 316 -22.08 4.68 9.41
CA ARG A 316 -21.81 3.59 8.46
C ARG A 316 -21.17 4.13 7.18
N ARG A 317 -20.27 3.33 6.60
CA ARG A 317 -19.66 3.59 5.28
C ARG A 317 -20.61 3.10 4.19
N LEU A 318 -21.27 4.02 3.50
CA LEU A 318 -22.19 3.71 2.42
C LEU A 318 -21.48 3.77 1.08
N HIS A 319 -21.54 2.67 0.34
CA HIS A 319 -20.96 2.54 -0.99
C HIS A 319 -21.42 3.67 -1.92
N LYS A 320 -20.46 4.41 -2.47
CA LYS A 320 -20.65 5.41 -3.53
C LYS A 320 -20.06 4.86 -4.81
N LYS A 321 -20.88 4.74 -5.85
CA LYS A 321 -20.43 4.27 -7.18
C LYS A 321 -19.21 5.09 -7.65
N PRO A 322 -18.17 4.48 -8.20
CA PRO A 322 -17.03 5.22 -8.73
C PRO A 322 -17.46 6.09 -9.91
N ASP A 323 -16.89 7.29 -9.97
CA ASP A 323 -17.09 8.24 -11.06
C ASP A 323 -16.09 7.98 -12.21
N GLU A 324 -16.18 8.78 -13.27
CA GLU A 324 -15.33 8.64 -14.44
C GLU A 324 -13.84 8.84 -14.15
N ILE A 325 -13.54 9.76 -13.23
CA ILE A 325 -12.18 10.11 -12.86
C ILE A 325 -11.54 8.90 -12.17
N ALA A 326 -12.24 8.28 -11.22
CA ALA A 326 -11.76 7.10 -10.52
C ALA A 326 -11.57 5.90 -11.47
N ILE A 327 -12.53 5.64 -12.36
CA ILE A 327 -12.45 4.56 -13.35
C ILE A 327 -11.25 4.78 -14.28
N THR A 328 -11.14 5.97 -14.88
CA THR A 328 -10.08 6.28 -15.84
C THR A 328 -8.70 6.23 -15.19
N ALA A 329 -8.55 6.79 -13.99
CA ALA A 329 -7.28 6.76 -13.26
C ALA A 329 -6.85 5.34 -12.87
N CYS A 330 -7.80 4.45 -12.57
CA CYS A 330 -7.49 3.07 -12.20
C CYS A 330 -7.25 2.13 -13.39
N HIS A 331 -7.52 2.56 -14.63
CA HIS A 331 -7.27 1.73 -15.82
C HIS A 331 -5.83 1.21 -15.90
N VAL A 332 -4.84 2.01 -15.48
CA VAL A 332 -3.43 1.61 -15.51
C VAL A 332 -3.18 0.33 -14.72
N TRP A 333 -3.88 0.12 -13.61
CA TRP A 333 -3.75 -1.08 -12.78
C TRP A 333 -4.43 -2.27 -13.43
N LEU A 334 -5.66 -2.09 -13.93
CA LEU A 334 -6.40 -3.17 -14.58
C LEU A 334 -5.70 -3.69 -15.84
N GLU A 335 -5.16 -2.79 -16.67
CA GLU A 335 -4.39 -3.20 -17.84
C GLU A 335 -3.06 -3.85 -17.47
N ALA A 336 -2.40 -3.39 -16.39
CA ALA A 336 -1.18 -4.03 -15.90
C ALA A 336 -1.45 -5.44 -15.37
N GLU A 337 -2.55 -5.65 -14.62
CA GLU A 337 -2.99 -6.98 -14.21
C GLU A 337 -3.28 -7.86 -15.43
N ARG A 338 -4.05 -7.39 -16.42
CA ARG A 338 -4.34 -8.14 -17.64
C ARG A 338 -3.08 -8.51 -18.42
N ARG A 339 -2.12 -7.58 -18.53
CA ARG A 339 -0.83 -7.80 -19.20
C ARG A 339 0.00 -8.89 -18.52
N VAL A 340 0.17 -8.79 -17.20
CA VAL A 340 0.97 -9.76 -16.42
C VAL A 340 0.28 -11.12 -16.38
N LEU A 341 -1.04 -11.11 -16.25
CA LEU A 341 -1.85 -12.32 -16.12
C LEU A 341 -2.01 -13.06 -17.46
N ASN A 342 -2.20 -12.31 -18.55
CA ASN A 342 -2.57 -12.80 -19.87
C ASN A 342 -3.72 -13.85 -19.81
N PRO A 343 -4.90 -13.48 -19.27
CA PRO A 343 -6.01 -14.42 -19.10
C PRO A 343 -6.58 -14.81 -20.45
N ALA A 344 -7.11 -16.03 -20.58
CA ALA A 344 -7.82 -16.43 -21.79
C ALA A 344 -9.27 -15.90 -21.83
N LEU A 345 -9.86 -15.70 -20.65
CA LEU A 345 -11.20 -15.17 -20.49
C LEU A 345 -11.28 -14.15 -19.34
N VAL A 346 -11.91 -13.00 -19.61
CA VAL A 346 -12.24 -11.97 -18.61
C VAL A 346 -13.76 -11.90 -18.40
N VAL A 347 -14.23 -12.25 -17.21
CA VAL A 347 -15.64 -12.12 -16.81
C VAL A 347 -15.85 -10.77 -16.12
N MET A 348 -16.66 -9.92 -16.76
CA MET A 348 -16.97 -8.57 -16.33
C MET A 348 -18.26 -8.55 -15.51
N LEU A 349 -18.13 -8.40 -14.20
CA LEU A 349 -19.23 -8.42 -13.23
C LEU A 349 -19.89 -7.03 -13.14
N GLY A 350 -20.92 -6.80 -13.95
CA GLY A 350 -21.69 -5.56 -13.96
C GLY A 350 -21.11 -4.44 -14.85
N ALA A 351 -21.85 -3.33 -14.92
CA ALA A 351 -21.64 -2.31 -15.95
C ALA A 351 -20.31 -1.57 -15.83
N THR A 352 -19.85 -1.32 -14.60
CA THR A 352 -18.59 -0.60 -14.38
C THR A 352 -17.38 -1.45 -14.77
N ALA A 353 -17.37 -2.73 -14.41
CA ALA A 353 -16.35 -3.67 -14.86
C ALA A 353 -16.33 -3.77 -16.39
N ALA A 354 -17.51 -3.98 -16.99
CA ALA A 354 -17.63 -4.14 -18.43
C ALA A 354 -17.16 -2.89 -19.18
N ARG A 355 -17.54 -1.70 -18.71
CA ARG A 355 -17.06 -0.43 -19.26
C ARG A 355 -15.54 -0.28 -19.15
N SER A 356 -14.97 -0.68 -18.02
CA SER A 356 -13.54 -0.52 -17.75
C SER A 356 -12.69 -1.43 -18.61
N VAL A 357 -13.17 -2.64 -18.93
CA VAL A 357 -12.48 -3.58 -19.82
C VAL A 357 -12.73 -3.25 -21.30
N LEU A 358 -13.99 -3.02 -21.69
CA LEU A 358 -14.39 -2.76 -23.09
C LEU A 358 -14.11 -1.31 -23.55
N LYS A 359 -13.72 -0.42 -22.63
CA LYS A 359 -13.46 1.01 -22.88
C LYS A 359 -14.63 1.77 -23.57
N ARG A 360 -15.86 1.32 -23.34
CA ARG A 360 -17.09 1.95 -23.86
C ARG A 360 -18.27 1.75 -22.91
N PRO A 361 -19.33 2.58 -22.97
CA PRO A 361 -20.56 2.33 -22.23
C PRO A 361 -21.18 0.96 -22.57
N VAL A 362 -21.71 0.26 -21.56
CA VAL A 362 -22.28 -1.08 -21.69
C VAL A 362 -23.65 -1.14 -21.04
N THR A 363 -24.61 -1.74 -21.76
CA THR A 363 -25.93 -2.11 -21.23
C THR A 363 -25.95 -3.61 -20.98
N ILE A 364 -25.96 -4.04 -19.72
CA ILE A 364 -25.83 -5.44 -19.32
C ILE A 364 -26.83 -6.36 -20.01
N SER A 365 -28.11 -5.98 -20.08
CA SER A 365 -29.15 -6.80 -20.71
C SER A 365 -28.93 -7.08 -22.21
N ARG A 366 -28.12 -6.26 -22.91
CA ARG A 366 -27.80 -6.44 -24.34
C ARG A 366 -26.50 -7.22 -24.57
N GLU A 367 -25.65 -7.31 -23.54
CA GLU A 367 -24.28 -7.77 -23.69
C GLU A 367 -23.92 -8.97 -22.85
N ARG A 368 -24.75 -9.33 -21.86
CA ARG A 368 -24.54 -10.55 -21.08
C ARG A 368 -24.71 -11.82 -21.92
N SER A 369 -24.17 -12.92 -21.41
CA SER A 369 -24.40 -14.28 -21.95
C SER A 369 -23.85 -14.52 -23.36
N LYS A 370 -22.79 -13.81 -23.75
CA LYS A 370 -22.08 -14.01 -25.02
C LYS A 370 -20.58 -13.81 -24.85
N ILE A 371 -19.80 -14.59 -25.59
CA ILE A 371 -18.34 -14.42 -25.68
C ILE A 371 -18.04 -13.27 -26.65
N ILE A 372 -17.16 -12.36 -26.24
CA ILE A 372 -16.82 -11.13 -26.95
C ILE A 372 -15.30 -11.06 -27.09
N PRO A 373 -14.74 -10.98 -28.32
CA PRO A 373 -13.31 -10.76 -28.49
C PRO A 373 -12.86 -9.45 -27.85
N LEU A 374 -11.81 -9.49 -27.01
CA LEU A 374 -11.19 -8.29 -26.43
C LEU A 374 -9.90 -7.93 -27.18
N ASP A 375 -9.08 -8.95 -27.46
CA ASP A 375 -7.84 -8.87 -28.22
C ASP A 375 -7.52 -10.24 -28.85
N ASP A 376 -6.35 -10.40 -29.47
CA ASP A 376 -5.96 -11.62 -30.18
C ASP A 376 -5.86 -12.86 -29.29
N THR A 377 -5.73 -12.67 -27.97
CA THR A 377 -5.46 -13.74 -26.99
C THR A 377 -6.52 -13.87 -25.91
N THR A 378 -7.34 -12.84 -25.72
CA THR A 378 -8.29 -12.71 -24.62
C THR A 378 -9.71 -12.49 -25.14
N ASP A 379 -10.62 -13.32 -24.66
CA ASP A 379 -12.05 -13.11 -24.83
C ASP A 379 -12.68 -12.55 -23.54
N GLY A 380 -13.89 -12.01 -23.65
CA GLY A 380 -14.64 -11.39 -22.57
C GLY A 380 -16.05 -11.97 -22.46
N LEU A 381 -16.57 -12.01 -21.23
CA LEU A 381 -17.97 -12.34 -20.95
C LEU A 381 -18.54 -11.30 -19.99
N VAL A 382 -19.66 -10.68 -20.35
CA VAL A 382 -20.38 -9.76 -19.45
C VAL A 382 -21.43 -10.54 -18.67
N THR A 383 -21.60 -10.22 -17.38
CA THR A 383 -22.74 -10.69 -16.57
C THR A 383 -23.15 -9.64 -15.53
N VAL A 384 -24.18 -9.93 -14.74
CA VAL A 384 -24.63 -9.06 -13.64
C VAL A 384 -23.61 -9.06 -12.49
N HIS A 385 -23.52 -7.96 -11.75
CA HIS A 385 -22.72 -7.94 -10.53
C HIS A 385 -23.47 -8.69 -9.41
N PRO A 386 -22.83 -9.56 -8.59
CA PRO A 386 -23.53 -10.33 -7.55
C PRO A 386 -24.32 -9.48 -6.54
N SER A 387 -23.89 -8.24 -6.28
CA SER A 387 -24.62 -7.30 -5.41
C SER A 387 -25.98 -6.87 -5.98
N TYR A 388 -26.22 -6.99 -7.29
CA TYR A 388 -27.53 -6.77 -7.90
C TYR A 388 -28.54 -7.80 -7.41
N LEU A 389 -28.13 -9.07 -7.34
CA LEU A 389 -28.97 -10.18 -6.89
C LEU A 389 -29.46 -9.97 -5.44
N LEU A 390 -28.59 -9.42 -4.59
CA LEU A 390 -28.92 -9.09 -3.18
C LEU A 390 -29.91 -7.93 -3.03
N ARG A 391 -30.11 -7.11 -4.07
CA ARG A 391 -31.01 -5.95 -4.05
C ARG A 391 -32.37 -6.23 -4.68
N LEU A 392 -32.57 -7.41 -5.26
CA LEU A 392 -33.84 -7.80 -5.85
C LEU A 392 -34.89 -8.02 -4.74
N PRO A 393 -36.07 -7.36 -4.82
CA PRO A 393 -37.05 -7.35 -3.75
C PRO A 393 -37.81 -8.67 -3.63
N ASP A 394 -38.04 -9.38 -4.74
CA ASP A 394 -38.82 -10.61 -4.77
C ASP A 394 -37.91 -11.84 -4.94
N ASP A 395 -38.24 -12.90 -4.22
CA ASP A 395 -37.43 -14.13 -4.20
C ASP A 395 -37.50 -14.87 -5.55
N SER A 396 -38.61 -14.79 -6.28
CA SER A 396 -38.75 -15.45 -7.58
C SER A 396 -37.84 -14.88 -8.66
N THR A 397 -37.72 -13.55 -8.75
CA THR A 397 -36.82 -12.88 -9.69
C THR A 397 -35.39 -13.01 -9.21
N ARG A 398 -35.15 -12.97 -7.89
CA ARG A 398 -33.82 -13.24 -7.34
C ARG A 398 -33.31 -14.63 -7.74
N GLN A 399 -34.15 -15.66 -7.60
CA GLN A 399 -33.80 -17.02 -7.98
C GLN A 399 -33.54 -17.13 -9.49
N ARG A 400 -34.42 -16.56 -10.32
CA ARG A 400 -34.26 -16.57 -11.78
C ARG A 400 -32.99 -15.84 -12.24
N GLU A 401 -32.69 -14.68 -11.67
CA GLU A 401 -31.47 -13.94 -12.01
C GLU A 401 -30.21 -14.62 -11.47
N TYR A 402 -30.29 -15.32 -10.34
CA TYR A 402 -29.21 -16.17 -9.87
C TYR A 402 -28.96 -17.34 -10.83
N GLU A 403 -30.00 -18.03 -11.30
CA GLU A 403 -29.88 -19.09 -12.31
C GLU A 403 -29.25 -18.58 -13.61
N ASN A 404 -29.66 -17.39 -14.08
CA ASN A 404 -29.03 -16.73 -15.24
C ASN A 404 -27.56 -16.40 -14.98
N PHE A 405 -27.21 -15.97 -13.76
CA PHE A 405 -25.83 -15.68 -13.37
C PHE A 405 -24.97 -16.96 -13.34
N VAL A 406 -25.50 -18.06 -12.79
CA VAL A 406 -24.85 -19.39 -12.82
C VAL A 406 -24.68 -19.88 -14.27
N ALA A 407 -25.68 -19.68 -15.13
CA ALA A 407 -25.59 -20.03 -16.54
C ALA A 407 -24.47 -19.26 -17.27
N ASP A 408 -24.28 -17.98 -16.97
CA ASP A 408 -23.16 -17.19 -17.50
C ASP A 408 -21.80 -17.75 -17.02
N LEU A 409 -21.66 -18.12 -15.75
CA LEU A 409 -20.43 -18.73 -15.24
C LEU A 409 -20.19 -20.13 -15.82
N LYS A 410 -21.25 -20.88 -16.10
CA LYS A 410 -21.16 -22.16 -16.79
C LYS A 410 -20.67 -21.98 -18.24
N LEU A 411 -21.14 -20.96 -18.94
CA LEU A 411 -20.64 -20.60 -20.27
C LEU A 411 -19.13 -20.28 -20.22
N ALA A 412 -18.66 -19.54 -19.20
CA ALA A 412 -17.24 -19.27 -19.01
C ALA A 412 -16.42 -20.55 -18.81
N ARG A 413 -16.91 -21.49 -18.00
CA ARG A 413 -16.27 -22.79 -17.78
C ARG A 413 -16.21 -23.63 -19.05
N ASP A 414 -17.33 -23.76 -19.75
CA ASP A 414 -17.44 -24.56 -20.96
C ASP A 414 -16.50 -23.99 -22.05
N TYR A 415 -16.42 -22.66 -22.18
CA TYR A 415 -15.44 -21.99 -23.05
C TYR A 415 -13.98 -22.37 -22.74
N LEU A 416 -13.59 -22.37 -21.46
CA LEU A 416 -12.22 -22.72 -21.06
C LEU A 416 -11.94 -24.21 -21.25
N HIS A 417 -12.92 -25.08 -21.01
CA HIS A 417 -12.81 -26.51 -21.28
C HIS A 417 -12.62 -26.81 -22.78
N ASP A 418 -13.39 -26.15 -23.65
CA ASP A 418 -13.25 -26.29 -25.11
C ASP A 418 -11.88 -25.84 -25.62
N LYS A 419 -11.27 -24.85 -24.96
CA LYS A 419 -9.90 -24.38 -25.21
C LYS A 419 -8.81 -25.23 -24.54
N ARG A 420 -9.18 -26.26 -23.76
CA ARG A 420 -8.28 -27.10 -22.95
C ARG A 420 -7.43 -26.31 -21.95
N LEU A 421 -8.07 -25.35 -21.28
CA LEU A 421 -7.47 -24.45 -20.30
C LEU A 421 -7.92 -24.73 -18.86
N LEU A 422 -8.75 -25.75 -18.67
CA LEU A 422 -9.20 -26.31 -17.39
C LEU A 422 -9.02 -27.82 -17.38
#